data_AF-A0A5A7T4U9-F1
#
_entry.id   AF-A0A5A7T4U9-F1
#
_cell.length_a   1.000
_cell.length_b   1.000
_cell.length_c   1.000
_cell.angle_alpha   90.00
_cell.angle_beta   90.00
_cell.angle_gamma   90.00
#
_symmetry.space_group_name_H-M   'P 1'
#
loop_
_entity.id
_entity.type
_entity.pdbx_description
1 polymer ?
#
loop_
_entity_poly.entity_id
_entity_poly.type
_entity_poly.pdbx_seq_one_letter_code
_entity_poly.pdbx_strand_id
1 'polypeptide(L)'
;MSVKTFIFPTFTIAAVKSAFQRLRLLRYCLTVAVVNGSSSIALRQYVVHLDLEAPAAERLELADFVNNEPIFRSVGNVRMILRANLVTYRGPTMVTNTLHAAAILLKDGGDWDWFINLSASDYPLVTQDVVVAGI
;
A
#
# COMPACT_ATOMS: atom_id res chain seq x y z
N MET A 1 15.21 -5.88 -18.14
CA MET A 1 14.41 -6.60 -17.14
C MET A 1 13.66 -5.54 -16.34
N SER A 2 12.32 -5.52 -16.36
CA SER A 2 11.54 -4.46 -15.69
C SER A 2 11.23 -4.94 -14.28
N VAL A 3 11.93 -4.39 -13.28
CA VAL A 3 11.77 -4.77 -11.87
C VAL A 3 10.47 -4.16 -11.33
N LYS A 4 9.55 -5.02 -10.89
CA LYS A 4 8.24 -4.64 -10.36
C LYS A 4 8.27 -4.82 -8.84
N THR A 5 8.32 -3.71 -8.11
CA THR A 5 8.34 -3.71 -6.65
C THR A 5 6.93 -3.69 -6.08
N PHE A 6 6.68 -4.52 -5.08
CA PHE A 6 5.45 -4.46 -4.30
C PHE A 6 5.69 -3.77 -2.94
N ILE A 7 4.79 -2.87 -2.56
CA ILE A 7 4.86 -2.13 -1.30
C ILE A 7 3.55 -2.35 -0.52
N PHE A 8 3.67 -3.00 0.64
CA PHE A 8 2.59 -3.19 1.61
C PHE A 8 2.71 -2.21 2.76
N PRO A 9 2.02 -1.07 2.76
CA PRO A 9 1.82 -0.33 4.00
C PRO A 9 0.84 -1.12 4.92
N THR A 10 1.38 -1.79 5.93
CA THR A 10 0.68 -2.13 7.17
C THR A 10 0.40 -0.86 7.99
N PHE A 11 -0.86 -0.44 8.10
CA PHE A 11 -1.20 0.63 9.04
C PHE A 11 -1.43 0.01 10.42
N THR A 12 -0.34 -0.36 11.11
CA THR A 12 -0.42 -0.94 12.45
C THR A 12 -0.43 0.15 13.53
N ILE A 13 -1.55 0.21 14.28
CA ILE A 13 -1.78 0.85 15.58
C ILE A 13 -1.72 2.40 15.66
N ALA A 14 -2.85 2.96 16.10
CA ALA A 14 -3.06 4.20 16.89
C ALA A 14 -2.49 5.56 16.44
N ALA A 15 -1.67 5.66 15.40
CA ALA A 15 -1.10 6.94 14.95
C ALA A 15 -1.84 7.52 13.73
N VAL A 16 -3.16 7.58 13.82
CA VAL A 16 -4.01 8.13 12.77
C VAL A 16 -4.49 9.51 13.21
N LYS A 17 -3.71 10.54 12.86
CA LYS A 17 -4.30 11.81 12.41
C LYS A 17 -4.55 11.65 10.90
N SER A 18 -5.54 10.81 10.60
CA SER A 18 -6.05 10.30 9.32
C SER A 18 -5.08 9.53 8.40
N ALA A 19 -5.38 8.24 8.16
CA ALA A 19 -4.75 7.40 7.13
C ALA A 19 -4.86 8.05 5.74
N PHE A 20 -5.87 8.90 5.59
CA PHE A 20 -6.08 9.82 4.48
C PHE A 20 -4.87 10.73 4.18
N GLN A 21 -4.16 11.26 5.18
CA GLN A 21 -2.98 12.11 4.94
C GLN A 21 -1.83 11.36 4.29
N ARG A 22 -1.63 10.08 4.61
CA ARG A 22 -0.54 9.27 4.03
C ARG A 22 -0.90 8.69 2.67
N LEU A 23 -2.18 8.39 2.46
CA LEU A 23 -2.69 8.10 1.12
C LEU A 23 -2.61 9.30 0.17
N ARG A 24 -2.69 10.54 0.66
CA ARG A 24 -2.36 11.72 -0.16
C ARG A 24 -0.92 11.69 -0.65
N LEU A 25 0.00 11.14 0.13
CA LEU A 25 1.40 11.00 -0.28
C LEU A 25 1.55 9.93 -1.36
N LEU A 26 0.89 8.77 -1.20
CA LEU A 26 0.80 7.75 -2.25
C LEU A 26 0.18 8.31 -3.53
N ARG A 27 -0.92 9.05 -3.41
CA ARG A 27 -1.57 9.77 -4.51
C ARG A 27 -0.62 10.79 -5.15
N TYR A 28 0.13 11.56 -4.37
CA TYR A 28 1.10 12.52 -4.89
C TYR A 28 2.19 11.82 -5.70
N CYS A 29 2.79 10.73 -5.17
CA CYS A 29 3.78 9.94 -5.89
C CYS A 29 3.23 9.36 -7.20
N LEU A 30 2.01 8.81 -7.17
CA LEU A 30 1.35 8.30 -8.39
C LEU A 30 1.02 9.42 -9.37
N THR A 31 0.56 10.58 -8.90
CA THR A 31 0.25 11.74 -9.75
C THR A 31 1.52 12.23 -10.44
N VAL A 32 2.60 12.44 -9.68
CA VAL A 32 3.90 12.88 -10.20
C VAL A 32 4.46 11.86 -11.19
N ALA A 33 4.30 10.56 -10.93
CA ALA A 33 4.77 9.52 -11.85
C ALA A 33 3.96 9.47 -13.15
N VAL A 34 2.63 9.59 -13.07
CA VAL A 34 1.74 9.64 -14.25
C VAL A 34 2.05 10.88 -15.08
N VAL A 35 2.25 12.04 -14.45
CA VAL A 35 2.59 13.30 -15.13
C VAL A 35 3.98 13.23 -15.78
N ASN A 36 4.97 12.63 -15.10
CA ASN A 36 6.35 12.54 -15.61
C ASN A 36 6.60 11.30 -16.49
N GLY A 37 5.58 10.50 -16.80
CA GLY A 37 5.73 9.29 -17.62
C GLY A 37 6.62 8.20 -17.00
N SER A 38 6.84 8.23 -15.67
CA SER A 38 7.60 7.19 -14.98
C SER A 38 6.77 5.90 -14.93
N SER A 39 7.00 5.05 -15.92
CA SER A 39 6.32 3.76 -16.11
C SER A 39 6.57 2.80 -14.95
N SER A 40 7.62 3.00 -14.14
CA SER A 40 7.98 2.09 -13.06
C SER A 40 6.94 2.07 -11.93
N ILE A 41 6.27 3.20 -11.63
CA ILE A 41 5.28 3.27 -10.53
C ILE A 41 3.97 2.60 -10.91
N ALA A 42 3.54 2.69 -12.17
CA ALA A 42 2.33 2.02 -12.65
C ALA A 42 2.46 0.49 -12.58
N LEU A 43 3.69 -0.03 -12.63
CA LEU A 43 3.97 -1.47 -12.51
C LEU A 43 3.97 -1.98 -11.07
N ARG A 44 4.02 -1.09 -10.07
CA ARG A 44 4.05 -1.49 -8.67
C ARG A 44 2.67 -1.80 -8.17
N GLN A 45 2.56 -2.78 -7.31
CA GLN A 45 1.32 -3.15 -6.65
C GLN A 45 1.34 -2.63 -5.20
N TYR A 46 0.18 -2.21 -4.71
CA TYR A 46 0.00 -1.70 -3.35
C TYR A 46 -1.18 -2.42 -2.70
N VAL A 47 -0.97 -2.94 -1.50
CA VAL A 47 -2.06 -3.45 -0.65
C VAL A 47 -2.09 -2.62 0.62
N VAL A 48 -3.27 -2.14 0.97
CA VAL A 48 -3.53 -1.27 2.11
C VAL A 48 -4.34 -2.06 3.11
N HIS A 49 -3.88 -2.12 4.36
CA HIS A 49 -4.62 -2.71 5.46
C HIS A 49 -4.77 -1.68 6.58
N LEU A 50 -6.02 -1.42 6.99
CA LEU A 50 -6.32 -0.64 8.18
C LEU A 50 -6.76 -1.59 9.28
N ASP A 51 -6.15 -1.43 10.47
CA ASP A 51 -6.38 -2.27 11.63
C ASP A 51 -7.85 -2.40 12.01
N LEU A 52 -8.23 -3.55 12.55
CA LEU A 52 -9.56 -3.76 13.11
C LEU A 52 -9.84 -2.89 14.34
N GLU A 53 -8.80 -2.40 15.04
CA GLU A 53 -8.96 -1.37 16.07
C GLU A 53 -9.55 -0.05 15.53
N ALA A 54 -9.36 0.24 14.24
CA ALA A 54 -9.95 1.42 13.62
C ALA A 54 -11.47 1.26 13.45
N PRO A 55 -12.26 2.34 13.64
CA PRO A 55 -13.70 2.31 13.47
C PRO A 55 -14.11 1.77 12.10
N ALA A 56 -15.22 1.03 12.06
CA ALA A 56 -15.75 0.49 10.80
C ALA A 56 -16.01 1.60 9.76
N ALA A 57 -16.48 2.77 10.21
CA ALA A 57 -16.71 3.93 9.35
C ALA A 57 -15.41 4.41 8.66
N GLU A 58 -14.29 4.46 9.38
CA GLU A 58 -13.01 4.87 8.80
C GLU A 58 -12.47 3.84 7.80
N ARG A 59 -12.67 2.54 8.09
CA ARG A 59 -12.33 1.47 7.14
C ARG A 59 -13.18 1.54 5.87
N LEU A 60 -14.46 1.89 5.97
CA LEU A 60 -15.34 2.09 4.82
C LEU A 60 -14.93 3.33 4.02
N GLU A 61 -14.64 4.45 4.68
CA GLU A 61 -14.17 5.68 4.03
C GLU A 61 -12.85 5.43 3.28
N LEU A 62 -11.93 4.67 3.87
CA LEU A 62 -10.68 4.26 3.24
C LEU A 62 -10.93 3.39 1.99
N ALA A 63 -11.84 2.43 2.09
CA ALA A 63 -12.21 1.57 0.96
C ALA A 63 -12.81 2.40 -0.17
N ASP A 64 -13.71 3.32 0.15
CA ASP A 64 -14.35 4.23 -0.81
C ASP A 64 -13.32 5.14 -1.47
N PHE A 65 -12.36 5.68 -0.72
CA PHE A 65 -11.28 6.48 -1.29
C PHE A 65 -10.43 5.66 -2.27
N VAL A 66 -10.01 4.45 -1.88
CA VAL A 66 -9.21 3.58 -2.75
C VAL A 66 -9.95 3.22 -4.04
N ASN A 67 -11.26 2.96 -3.95
CA ASN A 67 -12.09 2.56 -5.09
C ASN A 67 -12.47 3.73 -6.02
N ASN A 68 -12.63 4.94 -5.47
CA ASN A 68 -13.17 6.08 -6.20
C ASN A 68 -12.13 7.13 -6.61
N GLU A 69 -10.90 7.10 -6.06
CA GLU A 69 -9.84 8.01 -6.48
C GLU A 69 -9.48 7.76 -7.96
N PRO A 70 -9.64 8.76 -8.86
CA PRO A 70 -9.51 8.55 -10.30
C PRO A 70 -8.18 7.94 -10.74
N ILE A 71 -7.08 8.29 -10.07
CA ILE A 71 -5.74 7.79 -10.38
C ILE A 71 -5.60 6.32 -9.98
N PHE A 72 -6.11 5.92 -8.81
CA PHE A 72 -6.04 4.53 -8.39
C PHE A 72 -6.94 3.65 -9.25
N ARG A 73 -8.10 4.17 -9.66
CA ARG A 73 -9.00 3.48 -10.57
C ARG A 73 -8.44 3.35 -11.99
N SER A 74 -7.72 4.37 -12.49
CA SER A 74 -7.13 4.32 -13.82
C SER A 74 -5.91 3.41 -13.91
N VAL A 75 -5.07 3.40 -12.87
CA VAL A 75 -3.87 2.54 -12.82
C VAL A 75 -4.20 1.12 -12.34
N GLY A 76 -5.18 0.97 -11.44
CA GLY A 76 -5.68 -0.33 -10.98
C GLY A 76 -4.72 -1.11 -10.07
N ASN A 77 -3.74 -0.44 -9.47
CA ASN A 77 -2.62 -1.08 -8.76
C ASN A 77 -2.65 -0.90 -7.24
N VAL A 78 -3.73 -0.34 -6.68
CA VAL A 78 -3.96 -0.18 -5.24
C VAL A 78 -5.16 -1.01 -4.81
N ARG A 79 -5.00 -1.82 -3.76
CA ARG A 79 -6.04 -2.71 -3.23
C ARG A 79 -6.15 -2.53 -1.72
N MET A 80 -7.35 -2.69 -1.16
CA MET A 80 -7.56 -2.69 0.28
C MET A 80 -7.92 -4.09 0.79
N ILE A 81 -7.36 -4.48 1.94
CA ILE A 81 -7.80 -5.67 2.67
C ILE A 81 -9.11 -5.34 3.41
N LEU A 82 -10.24 -5.81 2.87
CA LEU A 82 -11.57 -5.57 3.44
C LEU A 82 -11.82 -6.39 4.73
N ARG A 83 -11.30 -7.63 4.79
CA ARG A 83 -11.31 -8.45 6.01
C ARG A 83 -10.12 -8.05 6.89
N ALA A 84 -10.29 -6.95 7.61
CA ALA A 84 -9.27 -6.43 8.51
C ALA A 84 -8.95 -7.44 9.62
N ASN A 85 -7.65 -7.70 9.82
CA ASN A 85 -7.15 -8.40 10.99
C ASN A 85 -6.96 -7.41 12.15
N LEU A 86 -7.18 -7.86 13.38
CA LEU A 86 -6.66 -7.17 14.57
C LEU A 86 -5.15 -7.36 14.58
N VAL A 87 -4.38 -6.27 14.61
CA VAL A 87 -2.92 -6.38 14.60
C VAL A 87 -2.34 -5.86 15.91
N THR A 88 -1.56 -6.71 16.56
CA THR A 88 -0.93 -6.40 17.85
C THR A 88 0.58 -6.30 17.65
N TYR A 89 1.16 -5.21 18.12
CA TYR A 89 2.60 -4.99 18.04
C TYR A 89 3.34 -6.10 18.82
N ARG A 90 4.32 -6.74 18.18
CA ARG A 90 5.05 -7.93 18.68
C ARG A 90 4.20 -9.20 18.86
N GLY A 91 2.94 -9.18 18.42
CA GLY A 91 2.08 -10.36 18.38
C GLY A 91 2.19 -11.13 17.07
N PRO A 92 1.68 -12.38 17.02
CA PRO A 92 1.68 -13.20 15.80
C PRO A 92 0.86 -12.59 14.66
N THR A 93 -0.08 -11.69 14.99
CA THR A 93 -0.98 -11.05 14.04
C THR A 93 -0.28 -10.11 13.06
N MET A 94 0.88 -9.52 13.41
CA MET A 94 1.72 -8.76 12.46
C MET A 94 2.20 -9.63 11.30
N VAL A 95 2.65 -10.85 11.62
CA VAL A 95 3.10 -11.82 10.62
C VAL A 95 1.90 -12.30 9.79
N THR A 96 0.79 -12.65 10.45
CA THR A 96 -0.44 -13.07 9.75
C THR A 96 -0.96 -11.98 8.80
N ASN A 97 -0.87 -10.71 9.18
CA ASN A 97 -1.28 -9.60 8.33
C ASN A 97 -0.40 -9.48 7.07
N THR A 98 0.90 -9.61 7.26
CA THR A 98 1.88 -9.60 6.16
C THR A 98 1.64 -10.76 5.19
N LEU A 99 1.42 -11.97 5.72
CA LEU A 99 1.12 -13.16 4.91
C LEU A 99 -0.23 -13.05 4.19
N HIS A 100 -1.23 -12.44 4.83
CA HIS A 100 -2.53 -12.21 4.20
C HIS A 100 -2.40 -11.29 2.98
N ALA A 101 -1.62 -10.21 3.10
CA ALA A 101 -1.34 -9.32 1.98
C ALA A 101 -0.58 -10.02 0.86
N ALA A 102 0.47 -10.77 1.20
CA ALA A 102 1.23 -11.56 0.24
C ALA A 102 0.34 -12.55 -0.51
N ALA A 103 -0.58 -13.24 0.18
CA ALA A 103 -1.51 -14.17 -0.44
C ALA A 103 -2.48 -13.48 -1.44
N ILE A 104 -2.98 -12.28 -1.11
CA ILE A 104 -3.81 -11.49 -2.03
C ILE A 104 -3.03 -11.14 -3.30
N LEU A 105 -1.74 -10.83 -3.19
CA LEU A 105 -0.92 -10.43 -4.33
C LEU A 105 -0.46 -11.58 -5.19
N LEU A 106 -0.12 -12.71 -4.58
CA LEU A 106 0.17 -13.94 -5.31
C LEU A 106 -1.03 -14.37 -6.14
N LYS A 107 -2.25 -14.09 -5.67
CA LYS A 107 -3.48 -14.43 -6.37
C LYS A 107 -3.89 -13.38 -7.41
N ASP A 108 -3.90 -12.12 -7.03
CA ASP A 108 -4.57 -11.04 -7.78
C ASP A 108 -3.64 -9.87 -8.16
N GLY A 109 -2.37 -9.89 -7.74
CA GLY A 109 -1.39 -8.81 -7.96
C GLY A 109 -0.60 -8.88 -9.27
N GLY A 110 -0.66 -10.00 -10.00
CA GLY A 110 0.16 -10.22 -11.20
C GLY A 110 1.63 -10.42 -10.86
N ASP A 111 2.52 -10.09 -11.81
CA ASP A 111 3.96 -10.29 -11.63
C ASP A 111 4.60 -9.19 -10.78
N TRP A 112 5.36 -9.59 -9.76
CA TRP A 112 6.19 -8.72 -8.92
C TRP A 112 7.43 -9.49 -8.45
N ASP A 113 8.52 -8.77 -8.20
CA ASP A 113 9.83 -9.36 -7.87
C ASP A 113 10.17 -9.26 -6.38
N TRP A 114 9.73 -8.18 -5.74
CA TRP A 114 10.13 -7.84 -4.37
C TRP A 114 8.93 -7.47 -3.51
N PHE A 115 8.90 -7.99 -2.28
CA PHE A 115 7.89 -7.63 -1.28
C PHE A 115 8.49 -6.71 -0.22
N ILE A 116 7.96 -5.49 -0.10
CA ILE A 116 8.39 -4.53 0.91
C ILE A 116 7.23 -4.26 1.87
N ASN A 117 7.39 -4.60 3.15
CA ASN A 117 6.46 -4.19 4.18
C ASN A 117 6.86 -2.79 4.69
N LEU A 118 5.91 -1.86 4.69
CA LEU A 118 6.01 -0.53 5.27
C LEU A 118 4.94 -0.40 6.35
N SER A 119 5.16 0.48 7.30
CA SER A 119 4.20 0.92 8.29
C SER A 119 3.66 2.29 7.93
N ALA A 120 2.61 2.74 8.63
CA ALA A 120 2.17 4.12 8.53
C ALA A 120 3.31 5.11 8.86
N SER A 121 4.18 4.79 9.82
CA SER A 121 5.29 5.67 10.24
C SER A 121 6.44 5.76 9.24
N ASP A 122 6.54 4.86 8.28
CA ASP A 122 7.66 4.85 7.35
C ASP A 122 7.56 5.99 6.33
N TYR A 123 8.72 6.50 5.91
CA TYR A 123 8.83 7.59 4.95
C TYR A 123 9.94 7.32 3.94
N PRO A 124 9.68 7.51 2.63
CA PRO A 124 10.72 7.30 1.62
C PRO A 124 11.81 8.36 1.74
N LEU A 125 13.06 7.93 1.95
CA LEU A 125 14.23 8.82 2.00
C LEU A 125 14.92 8.96 0.63
N VAL A 126 14.64 8.02 -0.28
CA VAL A 126 15.21 7.98 -1.62
C VAL A 126 14.09 7.92 -2.65
N THR A 127 14.36 8.42 -3.85
CA THR A 127 13.39 8.34 -4.94
C THR A 127 13.22 6.89 -5.39
N GLN A 128 12.03 6.60 -5.91
CA GLN A 128 11.60 5.27 -6.27
C GLN A 128 12.52 4.58 -7.31
N ASP A 129 13.13 5.37 -8.20
CA ASP A 129 14.03 4.85 -9.24
C ASP A 129 15.38 4.41 -8.66
N VAL A 130 15.84 5.06 -7.59
CA VAL A 130 17.09 4.70 -6.88
C VAL A 130 16.91 3.41 -6.10
N VAL A 131 15.74 3.18 -5.48
CA VAL A 131 15.44 1.93 -4.76
C VAL A 131 15.57 0.72 -5.69
N VAL A 132 15.14 0.84 -6.95
CA VAL A 132 15.20 -0.29 -7.89
C VAL A 132 16.57 -0.44 -8.54
N ALA A 133 17.30 0.65 -8.76
CA ALA A 133 18.62 0.60 -9.38
C ALA A 133 19.73 0.06 -8.46
N GLY A 134 19.49 0.01 -7.14
CA GLY A 134 20.46 -0.40 -6.13
C GLY A 134 20.28 -1.80 -5.54
N ILE A 135 19.34 -2.60 -6.06
CA ILE A 135 19.02 -3.96 -5.57
C ILE A 135 19.21 -4.98 -6.71
#